data_AF-A0A8C6IL43-F1
#
_entry.id   AF-A0A8C6IL43-F1
#
_cell.length_a   1.000
_cell.length_b   1.000
_cell.length_c   1.000
_cell.angle_alpha   90.00
_cell.angle_beta   90.00
_cell.angle_gamma   90.00
#
_symmetry.space_group_name_H-M   'P 1'
#
loop_
_entity.id
_entity.type
_entity.pdbx_description
1 polymer ?
#
loop_
_entity_poly.entity_id
_entity_poly.type
_entity_poly.pdbx_seq_one_letter_code
_entity_poly.pdbx_strand_id
1 'polypeptide(L)'
;MKLFLQYHSKQMLVSGQGPLVENARALGFQNVVTIDELRLAFPELDMVDLQRRPKTMRLRSDFPAIEGVLLLGEPVRWETNLQLIMDVLLSNGHPGTGLATAPYPHLPVLASNMDLLWMAEAKMPSDNPMSDVYGANLFHQYLQMANRGEEEQQTGGQQKQRPSATQSCASILVCTGIYSSQDPGSQVPPPGRGELPFHGHRDFSFSPGLLEASHIVHDVNEAVQLVFHQEGWA
;
A
#
# COMPACT_ATOMS: atom_id res chain seq x y z
N MET A 1 -17.20 4.69 17.42
CA MET A 1 -17.46 3.31 16.96
C MET A 1 -16.41 2.41 17.58
N LYS A 2 -16.76 1.37 18.35
CA LYS A 2 -15.79 0.35 18.82
C LYS A 2 -15.90 -0.86 17.88
N LEU A 3 -15.01 -0.93 16.90
CA LEU A 3 -14.89 -2.09 16.01
C LEU A 3 -14.29 -3.26 16.82
N PHE A 4 -14.60 -4.50 16.42
CA PHE A 4 -13.95 -5.71 16.94
C PHE A 4 -14.13 -5.98 18.44
N LEU A 5 -15.26 -5.57 19.03
CA LEU A 5 -15.58 -5.77 20.46
C LEU A 5 -15.39 -7.21 20.94
N GLN A 6 -15.69 -8.21 20.10
CA GLN A 6 -15.53 -9.63 20.44
C GLN A 6 -14.07 -10.06 20.70
N TYR A 7 -13.10 -9.21 20.35
CA TYR A 7 -11.67 -9.47 20.52
C TYR A 7 -11.01 -8.58 21.59
N HIS A 8 -11.73 -7.62 22.19
CA HIS A 8 -11.14 -6.64 23.13
C HIS A 8 -10.61 -7.26 24.43
N SER A 9 -11.25 -8.32 24.92
CA SER A 9 -10.80 -9.05 26.12
C SER A 9 -9.81 -10.17 25.81
N LYS A 10 -9.59 -10.50 24.54
CA LYS A 10 -8.71 -11.58 24.14
C LYS A 10 -7.24 -11.16 24.24
N GLN A 11 -6.36 -12.13 24.43
CA GLN A 11 -4.93 -11.90 24.38
C GLN A 11 -4.44 -11.77 22.93
N MET A 12 -4.10 -10.55 22.53
CA MET A 12 -3.71 -10.23 21.15
C MET A 12 -2.19 -10.08 21.04
N LEU A 13 -1.57 -10.82 20.11
CA LEU A 13 -0.22 -10.52 19.66
C LEU A 13 -0.26 -9.32 18.71
N VAL A 14 0.50 -8.26 19.00
CA VAL A 14 0.52 -7.04 18.19
C VAL A 14 1.84 -6.87 17.45
N SER A 15 1.76 -6.51 16.17
CA SER A 15 2.91 -6.20 15.31
C SER A 15 2.69 -4.88 14.55
N GLY A 16 3.77 -4.16 14.29
CA GLY A 16 3.79 -2.88 13.58
C GLY A 16 4.90 -1.96 14.08
N GLN A 17 4.73 -0.65 13.86
CA GLN A 17 5.66 0.39 14.30
C GLN A 17 5.03 1.34 15.34
N GLY A 18 5.89 2.01 16.11
CA GLY A 18 5.49 3.04 17.08
C GLY A 18 4.98 2.49 18.42
N PRO A 19 4.19 3.28 19.17
CA PRO A 19 3.69 2.92 20.51
C PRO A 19 2.55 1.90 20.42
N LEU A 20 2.88 0.66 20.07
CA LEU A 20 1.91 -0.40 19.73
C LEU A 20 0.91 -0.70 20.86
N VAL A 21 1.38 -0.75 22.11
CA VAL A 21 0.53 -1.08 23.27
C VAL A 21 -0.48 0.04 23.51
N GLU A 22 -0.05 1.29 23.43
CA GLU A 22 -0.91 2.46 23.56
C GLU A 22 -1.95 2.52 22.44
N ASN A 23 -1.52 2.27 21.19
CA ASN A 23 -2.40 2.25 20.02
C ASN A 23 -3.46 1.14 20.14
N ALA A 24 -3.05 -0.07 20.50
CA ALA A 24 -3.98 -1.19 20.70
C ALA A 24 -4.98 -0.91 21.85
N ARG A 25 -4.51 -0.32 22.96
CA ARG A 25 -5.38 0.07 24.09
C ARG A 25 -6.35 1.19 23.71
N ALA A 26 -5.92 2.16 22.92
CA ALA A 26 -6.79 3.23 22.41
C ALA A 26 -7.93 2.67 21.54
N LEU A 27 -7.68 1.57 20.81
CA LEU A 27 -8.69 0.84 20.04
C LEU A 27 -9.61 -0.06 20.91
N GLY A 28 -9.26 -0.27 22.17
CA GLY A 28 -10.05 -1.02 23.15
C GLY A 28 -9.53 -2.41 23.51
N PHE A 29 -8.39 -2.84 22.95
CA PHE A 29 -7.77 -4.12 23.30
C PHE A 29 -7.11 -4.03 24.68
N GLN A 30 -7.50 -4.94 25.58
CA GLN A 30 -7.11 -4.91 26.99
C GLN A 30 -5.82 -5.69 27.24
N ASN A 31 -5.70 -6.84 26.59
CA ASN A 31 -4.61 -7.80 26.78
C ASN A 31 -3.77 -7.86 25.51
N VAL A 32 -2.60 -7.24 25.55
CA VAL A 32 -1.72 -7.08 24.38
C VAL A 32 -0.34 -7.63 24.71
N VAL A 33 0.19 -8.43 23.81
CA VAL A 33 1.56 -8.95 23.83
C VAL A 33 2.25 -8.45 22.58
N THR A 34 3.44 -7.88 22.72
CA THR A 34 4.26 -7.42 21.58
C THR A 34 5.13 -8.53 21.03
N ILE A 35 5.55 -8.40 19.77
CA ILE A 35 6.53 -9.31 19.15
C ILE A 35 7.83 -9.39 19.96
N ASP A 36 8.28 -8.28 20.55
CA ASP A 36 9.49 -8.27 21.39
C ASP A 36 9.28 -9.02 22.71
N GLU A 37 8.11 -8.93 23.35
CA GLU A 37 7.79 -9.73 24.55
C GLU A 37 7.73 -11.21 24.21
N LEU A 38 7.12 -11.58 23.08
CA LEU A 38 7.07 -12.96 22.60
C LEU A 38 8.46 -13.50 22.27
N ARG A 39 9.31 -12.70 21.61
CA ARG A 39 10.71 -13.05 21.32
C ARG A 39 11.53 -13.22 22.60
N LEU A 40 11.35 -12.32 23.56
CA LEU A 40 11.98 -12.45 24.89
C LEU A 40 11.45 -13.68 25.62
N ALA A 41 10.21 -14.08 25.35
CA ALA A 41 9.58 -15.27 25.90
C ALA A 41 10.18 -16.58 25.34
N PHE A 42 10.34 -16.63 24.02
CA PHE A 42 10.79 -17.79 23.25
C PHE A 42 11.94 -17.39 22.30
N PRO A 43 13.14 -17.11 22.84
CA PRO A 43 14.26 -16.64 22.02
C PRO A 43 14.68 -17.66 20.96
N GLU A 44 14.39 -18.94 21.15
CA GLU A 44 14.65 -20.02 20.21
C GLU A 44 13.76 -20.01 18.97
N LEU A 45 12.69 -19.21 18.92
CA LEU A 45 11.83 -19.13 17.74
C LEU A 45 12.35 -18.09 16.73
N ASP A 46 13.08 -17.08 17.18
CA ASP A 46 13.70 -16.07 16.31
C ASP A 46 15.00 -16.59 15.69
N MET A 47 14.86 -17.59 14.81
CA MET A 47 15.99 -18.22 14.14
C MET A 47 16.51 -17.40 12.95
N VAL A 48 15.78 -16.39 12.50
CA VAL A 48 16.19 -15.57 11.35
C VAL A 48 17.25 -14.52 11.72
N ASP A 49 17.22 -13.99 12.94
CA ASP A 49 18.26 -13.10 13.45
C ASP A 49 19.42 -13.90 14.05
N LEU A 50 20.43 -14.18 13.22
CA LEU A 50 21.63 -14.94 13.60
C LEU A 50 22.37 -14.35 14.81
N GLN A 51 22.30 -13.03 15.02
CA GLN A 51 23.00 -12.36 16.12
C GLN A 51 22.32 -12.58 17.46
N ARG A 52 21.00 -12.84 17.44
CA ARG A 52 20.17 -12.97 18.65
C ARG A 52 19.85 -14.41 19.02
N ARG A 53 20.28 -15.39 18.21
CA ARG A 53 20.04 -16.81 18.47
C ARG A 53 20.57 -17.22 19.85
N PRO A 54 19.74 -17.84 20.70
CA PRO A 54 20.17 -18.30 22.01
C PRO A 54 21.12 -19.50 21.88
N LYS A 55 22.13 -19.55 22.74
CA LYS A 55 23.07 -20.69 22.83
C LYS A 55 22.50 -21.87 23.63
N THR A 56 21.35 -21.68 24.28
CA THR A 56 20.73 -22.68 25.15
C THR A 56 19.22 -22.54 25.06
N MET A 57 18.51 -23.63 24.78
CA MET A 57 17.05 -23.66 24.77
C MET A 57 16.49 -23.59 26.19
N ARG A 58 15.44 -22.78 26.40
CA ARG A 58 14.69 -22.74 27.65
C ARG A 58 13.21 -22.87 27.35
N LEU A 59 12.62 -24.00 27.73
CA LEU A 59 11.19 -24.21 27.62
C LEU A 59 10.47 -23.38 28.69
N ARG A 60 9.52 -22.55 28.27
CA ARG A 60 8.62 -21.81 29.18
C ARG A 60 7.18 -22.28 29.00
N SER A 61 6.52 -22.58 30.11
CA SER A 61 5.14 -23.09 30.15
C SER A 61 4.15 -22.10 30.80
N ASP A 62 4.62 -20.95 31.25
CA ASP A 62 3.84 -19.92 31.95
C ASP A 62 3.44 -18.74 31.05
N PHE A 63 3.87 -18.74 29.78
CA PHE A 63 3.49 -17.69 28.85
C PHE A 63 2.00 -17.83 28.49
N PRO A 64 1.23 -16.75 28.54
CA PRO A 64 -0.19 -16.84 28.29
C PRO A 64 -0.48 -17.15 26.81
N ALA A 65 -1.59 -17.85 26.58
CA ALA A 65 -1.98 -18.29 25.24
C ALA A 65 -2.45 -17.11 24.39
N ILE A 66 -1.85 -16.94 23.22
CA ILE A 66 -2.28 -15.93 22.26
C ILE A 66 -3.58 -16.37 21.59
N GLU A 67 -4.57 -15.49 21.56
CA GLU A 67 -5.92 -15.79 21.05
C GLU A 67 -6.24 -15.07 19.73
N GLY A 68 -5.32 -14.24 19.23
CA GLY A 68 -5.43 -13.52 17.97
C GLY A 68 -4.21 -12.68 17.66
N VAL A 69 -4.10 -12.24 16.41
CA VAL A 69 -3.02 -11.37 15.92
C VAL A 69 -3.61 -10.03 15.47
N LEU A 70 -2.97 -8.93 15.84
CA LEU A 70 -3.33 -7.57 15.49
C LEU A 70 -2.15 -6.89 14.78
N LEU A 71 -2.29 -6.62 13.49
CA LEU A 71 -1.30 -5.90 12.69
C LEU A 71 -1.72 -4.44 12.60
N LEU A 72 -0.98 -3.54 13.25
CA LEU A 72 -1.28 -2.10 13.29
C LEU A 72 -0.49 -1.28 12.24
N GLY A 73 0.26 -1.97 11.39
CA GLY A 73 1.07 -1.38 10.33
C GLY A 73 2.30 -2.24 10.05
N GLU A 74 3.21 -1.71 9.24
CA GLU A 74 4.42 -2.41 8.81
C GLU A 74 5.45 -2.49 9.95
N PRO A 75 5.83 -3.68 10.46
CA PRO A 75 6.91 -3.79 11.43
C PRO A 75 8.29 -3.51 10.82
N VAL A 76 9.25 -3.19 11.67
CA VAL A 76 10.69 -3.27 11.33
C VAL A 76 11.16 -4.72 11.60
N ARG A 77 12.03 -5.27 10.75
CA ARG A 77 12.50 -6.68 10.80
C ARG A 77 11.37 -7.68 10.52
N TRP A 78 10.85 -7.61 9.29
CA TRP A 78 9.75 -8.46 8.81
C TRP A 78 10.06 -9.95 8.97
N GLU A 79 11.31 -10.36 8.80
CA GLU A 79 11.77 -11.72 8.99
C GLU A 79 11.40 -12.27 10.38
N THR A 80 11.75 -11.56 11.46
CA THR A 80 11.46 -11.98 12.83
C THR A 80 9.96 -11.93 13.11
N ASN A 81 9.28 -10.88 12.63
CA ASN A 81 7.85 -10.70 12.87
C ASN A 81 7.05 -11.83 12.20
N LEU A 82 7.31 -12.13 10.93
CA LEU A 82 6.63 -13.19 10.19
C LEU A 82 6.90 -14.56 10.78
N GLN A 83 8.14 -14.87 11.14
CA GLN A 83 8.49 -16.14 11.78
C GLN A 83 7.65 -16.35 13.05
N LEU A 84 7.66 -15.37 13.97
CA LEU A 84 6.95 -15.49 15.24
C LEU A 84 5.43 -15.48 15.09
N ILE A 85 4.89 -14.72 14.14
CA ILE A 85 3.44 -14.75 13.82
C ILE A 85 3.06 -16.14 13.30
N MET A 86 3.85 -16.72 12.39
CA MET A 86 3.59 -18.06 11.86
C MET A 86 3.68 -19.12 12.95
N ASP A 87 4.69 -19.04 13.84
CA ASP A 87 4.81 -19.96 14.97
C ASP A 87 3.57 -19.89 15.89
N VAL A 88 3.02 -18.70 16.13
CA VAL A 88 1.77 -18.52 16.89
C VAL A 88 0.56 -19.11 16.17
N LEU A 89 0.42 -18.88 14.86
CA LEU A 89 -0.72 -19.38 14.08
C LEU A 89 -0.69 -20.91 13.96
N LEU A 90 0.48 -21.50 13.71
CA LEU A 90 0.65 -22.93 13.56
C LEU A 90 0.54 -23.68 14.89
N SER A 91 0.87 -23.04 16.01
CA SER A 91 0.75 -23.61 17.36
C SER A 91 -0.58 -23.33 18.06
N ASN A 92 -1.56 -22.74 17.36
CA ASN A 92 -2.83 -22.32 17.96
C ASN A 92 -2.65 -21.46 19.22
N GLY A 93 -1.69 -20.52 19.19
CA GLY A 93 -1.44 -19.60 20.30
C GLY A 93 -0.44 -20.10 21.35
N HIS A 94 0.18 -21.26 21.13
CA HIS A 94 1.09 -21.91 22.08
C HIS A 94 2.48 -22.17 21.48
N PRO A 95 3.26 -21.12 21.16
CA PRO A 95 4.47 -21.23 20.35
C PRO A 95 5.61 -22.02 21.02
N GLY A 96 5.56 -22.24 22.33
CA GLY A 96 6.48 -23.16 23.05
C GLY A 96 6.15 -24.65 22.91
N THR A 97 5.08 -25.00 22.21
CA THR A 97 4.69 -26.40 21.96
C THR A 97 5.08 -26.82 20.54
N GLY A 98 5.40 -28.10 20.35
CA GLY A 98 5.76 -28.63 19.03
C GLY A 98 4.63 -28.43 18.03
N LEU A 99 4.99 -28.29 16.74
CA LEU A 99 4.04 -28.05 15.64
C LEU A 99 2.88 -29.04 15.69
N ALA A 100 1.68 -28.52 15.98
CA ALA A 100 0.43 -29.24 15.76
C ALA A 100 0.12 -29.26 14.26
N THR A 101 -0.71 -30.20 13.82
CA THR A 101 -1.38 -30.06 12.52
C THR A 101 -2.10 -28.72 12.51
N ALA A 102 -1.89 -27.90 11.48
CA ALA A 102 -2.36 -26.51 11.48
C ALA A 102 -3.86 -26.45 11.83
N PRO A 103 -4.22 -25.77 12.93
CA PRO A 103 -5.58 -25.80 13.48
C PRO A 103 -6.54 -25.09 12.52
N TYR A 104 -7.75 -25.63 12.34
CA TYR A 104 -8.82 -24.95 11.62
C TYR A 104 -10.11 -24.88 12.46
N PRO A 105 -10.73 -23.71 12.61
CA PRO A 105 -10.31 -22.40 12.09
C PRO A 105 -9.02 -21.88 12.78
N HIS A 106 -8.23 -21.10 12.05
CA HIS A 106 -7.04 -20.43 12.61
C HIS A 106 -7.44 -19.33 13.59
N LEU A 107 -6.48 -18.91 14.44
CA LEU A 107 -6.62 -17.72 15.24
C LEU A 107 -6.96 -16.50 14.36
N PRO A 108 -7.83 -15.59 14.82
CA PRO A 108 -8.19 -14.40 14.06
C PRO A 108 -6.97 -13.49 13.84
N VAL A 109 -6.78 -13.04 12.61
CA VAL A 109 -5.79 -12.03 12.23
C VAL A 109 -6.54 -10.76 11.82
N LEU A 110 -6.29 -9.68 12.54
CA LEU A 110 -6.87 -8.36 12.30
C LEU A 110 -5.77 -7.45 11.76
N ALA A 111 -5.92 -6.96 10.52
CA ALA A 111 -4.97 -6.04 9.92
C ALA A 111 -5.59 -4.65 9.77
N SER A 112 -4.89 -3.62 10.23
CA SER A 112 -5.30 -2.21 10.07
C SER A 112 -5.10 -1.70 8.66
N ASN A 113 -4.19 -2.33 7.91
CA ASN A 113 -3.97 -2.09 6.50
C ASN A 113 -3.71 -3.42 5.78
N MET A 114 -4.30 -3.60 4.60
CA MET A 114 -4.02 -4.72 3.69
C MET A 114 -3.41 -4.25 2.37
N ASP A 115 -3.15 -2.94 2.25
CA ASP A 115 -2.61 -2.34 1.05
C ASP A 115 -1.17 -2.82 0.85
N LEU A 116 -0.90 -3.31 -0.36
CA LEU A 116 0.46 -3.71 -0.77
C LEU A 116 1.36 -2.50 -1.06
N LEU A 117 0.77 -1.31 -1.25
CA LEU A 117 1.44 -0.07 -1.65
C LEU A 117 0.93 1.11 -0.79
N TRP A 118 1.82 1.98 -0.33
CA TRP A 118 1.44 3.18 0.44
C TRP A 118 2.34 4.39 0.13
N MET A 119 1.74 5.58 -0.02
CA MET A 119 2.42 6.88 -0.21
C MET A 119 3.09 7.37 1.07
N ALA A 120 4.42 7.47 1.05
CA ALA A 120 5.26 8.03 2.13
C ALA A 120 5.93 9.34 1.69
N GLU A 121 6.82 9.90 2.52
CA GLU A 121 7.65 11.08 2.18
C GLU A 121 8.67 10.81 1.05
N ALA A 122 8.87 9.54 0.71
CA ALA A 122 9.58 9.15 -0.50
C ALA A 122 8.75 9.50 -1.73
N LYS A 123 9.39 10.03 -2.78
CA LYS A 123 8.74 10.37 -4.06
C LYS A 123 8.09 9.18 -4.77
N MET A 124 8.24 7.95 -4.26
CA MET A 124 7.68 6.72 -4.81
C MET A 124 7.24 5.76 -3.69
N PRO A 125 5.95 5.39 -3.62
CA PRO A 125 5.54 3.99 -3.52
C PRO A 125 5.75 3.35 -4.88
N SER A 126 5.80 2.03 -4.98
CA SER A 126 5.93 1.40 -6.31
C SER A 126 4.91 2.00 -7.26
N ASP A 127 5.42 2.66 -8.30
CA ASP A 127 4.66 3.47 -9.24
C ASP A 127 3.56 2.63 -9.85
N ASN A 128 2.38 3.21 -10.01
CA ASN A 128 1.50 2.79 -11.07
C ASN A 128 1.58 3.88 -12.13
N PRO A 129 2.46 3.76 -13.14
CA PRO A 129 2.60 4.77 -14.20
C PRO A 129 1.25 5.09 -14.86
N MET A 130 0.32 4.13 -14.83
CA MET A 130 -1.04 4.31 -15.33
C MET A 130 -1.88 5.29 -14.51
N SER A 131 -1.68 5.36 -13.19
CA SER A 131 -2.35 6.34 -12.32
C SER A 131 -1.86 7.76 -12.61
N ASP A 132 -0.55 7.93 -12.82
CA ASP A 132 0.04 9.23 -13.14
C ASP A 132 -0.36 9.71 -14.54
N VAL A 133 -0.37 8.81 -15.52
CA VAL A 133 -0.90 9.07 -16.86
C VAL A 133 -2.38 9.48 -16.78
N TYR A 134 -3.19 8.74 -16.01
CA TYR A 134 -4.61 9.04 -15.82
C TYR A 134 -4.82 10.42 -15.18
N GLY A 135 -4.07 10.75 -14.14
CA GLY A 135 -4.13 12.04 -13.46
C GLY A 135 -3.77 13.21 -14.37
N ALA A 136 -2.67 13.08 -15.13
CA ALA A 136 -2.23 14.10 -16.08
C ALA A 136 -3.27 14.34 -17.18
N ASN A 137 -3.82 13.27 -17.75
CA ASN A 137 -4.83 13.36 -18.80
C ASN A 137 -6.15 13.94 -18.28
N LEU A 138 -6.57 13.57 -17.07
CA LEU A 138 -7.74 14.16 -16.41
C LEU A 138 -7.55 15.66 -16.18
N PHE A 139 -6.35 16.07 -15.74
CA PHE A 139 -6.03 17.48 -15.56
C PHE A 139 -6.00 18.24 -16.89
N HIS A 140 -5.46 17.64 -17.96
CA HIS A 140 -5.55 18.22 -19.30
C HIS A 140 -7.01 18.46 -19.71
N GLN A 141 -7.91 17.48 -19.52
CA GLN A 141 -9.33 17.65 -19.83
C GLN A 141 -9.97 18.77 -19.01
N TYR A 142 -9.64 18.90 -17.73
CA TYR A 142 -10.09 20.01 -16.88
C TYR A 142 -9.66 21.37 -17.47
N LEU A 143 -8.40 21.51 -17.91
CA LEU A 143 -7.91 22.74 -18.54
C LEU A 143 -8.67 23.05 -19.84
N GLN A 144 -8.98 22.04 -20.66
CA GLN A 144 -9.77 22.23 -21.88
C GLN A 144 -11.21 22.67 -21.59
N MET A 145 -11.83 22.11 -20.55
CA MET A 145 -13.19 22.51 -20.13
C MET A 145 -13.21 23.93 -19.57
N ALA A 146 -12.21 24.30 -18.78
CA ALA A 146 -12.07 25.66 -18.25
C ALA A 146 -11.91 26.70 -19.38
N ASN A 147 -11.07 26.40 -20.37
CA ASN A 147 -10.86 27.30 -21.52
C ASN A 147 -12.11 27.41 -22.43
N ARG A 148 -12.89 26.33 -22.60
CA ARG A 148 -14.15 26.36 -23.37
C ARG A 148 -15.29 27.08 -22.64
N GLY A 149 -15.34 26.97 -21.31
CA GLY A 149 -16.32 27.68 -20.48
C GLY A 149 -16.16 29.21 -20.53
N GLU A 150 -14.94 29.70 -20.80
CA GLU A 150 -14.69 31.13 -21.03
C GLU A 150 -15.28 31.64 -22.37
N GLU A 151 -15.43 30.78 -23.38
CA GLU A 151 -16.00 31.15 -24.69
C GLU A 151 -17.54 31.17 -24.68
N GLU A 152 -18.19 30.32 -23.87
CA GLU A 152 -19.66 30.18 -23.86
C GLU A 152 -20.39 31.09 -22.83
N GLN A 153 -19.68 31.68 -21.85
CA GLN A 153 -20.30 32.45 -20.75
C GLN A 153 -20.20 33.98 -20.88
N GLN A 154 -20.57 34.56 -22.03
CA GLN A 154 -20.79 36.01 -22.14
C GLN A 154 -22.16 36.50 -21.63
N THR A 155 -23.05 35.62 -21.14
CA THR A 155 -24.38 36.03 -20.63
C THR A 155 -24.80 35.27 -19.38
N GLY A 156 -24.40 35.76 -18.20
CA GLY A 156 -25.01 35.37 -16.92
C GLY A 156 -24.00 35.19 -15.80
N GLY A 157 -24.04 36.09 -14.80
CA GLY A 157 -23.03 36.17 -13.74
C GLY A 157 -22.93 34.91 -12.88
N GLN A 158 -21.80 34.22 -12.98
CA GLN A 158 -21.25 33.37 -11.92
C GLN A 158 -19.73 33.59 -11.83
N GLN A 159 -19.21 33.35 -10.63
CA GLN A 159 -17.89 33.70 -10.14
C GLN A 159 -16.77 33.31 -11.12
N LYS A 160 -16.08 34.31 -11.71
CA LYS A 160 -14.91 34.09 -12.58
C LYS A 160 -13.86 33.27 -11.83
N GLN A 161 -13.69 32.00 -12.18
CA GLN A 161 -12.49 31.26 -11.82
C GLN A 161 -11.30 32.01 -12.44
N ARG A 162 -10.22 32.20 -11.68
CA ARG A 162 -9.01 32.82 -12.23
C ARG A 162 -8.49 31.92 -13.35
N PRO A 163 -8.09 32.49 -14.51
CA PRO A 163 -7.50 31.71 -15.58
C PRO A 163 -6.26 30.99 -15.03
N SER A 164 -6.19 29.69 -15.27
CA SER A 164 -5.00 28.90 -14.96
C SER A 164 -3.84 29.43 -15.80
N ALA A 165 -2.67 29.62 -15.19
CA ALA A 165 -1.45 29.93 -15.94
C ALA A 165 -1.01 28.75 -16.84
N THR A 166 -1.51 27.55 -16.56
CA THR A 166 -1.24 26.32 -17.30
C THR A 166 -2.26 26.17 -18.44
N GLN A 167 -1.78 26.08 -19.67
CA GLN A 167 -2.63 25.95 -20.87
C GLN A 167 -2.93 24.50 -21.24
N SER A 168 -2.01 23.58 -20.93
CA SER A 168 -2.12 22.15 -21.22
C SER A 168 -1.29 21.34 -20.23
N CYS A 169 -1.60 20.05 -20.14
CA CYS A 169 -0.80 19.05 -19.44
C CYS A 169 -0.62 17.84 -20.37
N ALA A 170 0.56 17.24 -20.43
CA ALA A 170 0.83 16.07 -21.26
C ALA A 170 1.54 15.00 -20.43
N SER A 171 1.13 13.74 -20.60
CA SER A 171 1.77 12.60 -19.95
C SER A 171 2.85 12.00 -20.86
N ILE A 172 4.08 11.87 -20.34
CA ILE A 172 5.21 11.27 -21.07
C ILE A 172 5.65 10.02 -20.31
N LEU A 173 5.46 8.84 -20.92
CA LEU A 173 5.88 7.57 -20.37
C LEU A 173 7.28 7.21 -20.87
N VAL A 174 8.26 7.15 -19.96
CA VAL A 174 9.67 6.92 -20.28
C VAL A 174 10.04 5.47 -20.02
N CYS A 175 10.47 4.74 -21.05
CA CYS A 175 10.68 3.30 -21.02
C CYS A 175 12.09 2.91 -20.54
N THR A 176 12.54 3.41 -19.39
CA THR A 176 13.90 3.17 -18.85
C THR A 176 14.08 1.80 -18.18
N GLY A 177 13.40 0.76 -18.68
CA GLY A 177 13.56 -0.63 -18.24
C GLY A 177 12.56 -1.17 -17.22
N ILE A 178 11.65 -0.33 -16.69
CA ILE A 178 10.50 -0.78 -15.87
C ILE A 178 9.25 -1.02 -16.74
N TYR A 179 9.04 -0.17 -17.74
CA TYR A 179 8.01 -0.35 -18.77
C TYR A 179 8.68 -0.61 -20.13
N SER A 180 8.22 -1.63 -20.86
CA SER A 180 8.71 -1.97 -22.20
C SER A 180 7.53 -2.15 -23.13
N SER A 181 7.47 -1.37 -24.22
CA SER A 181 6.41 -1.50 -25.24
C SER A 181 6.43 -2.86 -25.96
N GLN A 182 7.51 -3.63 -25.80
CA GLN A 182 7.73 -4.93 -26.43
C GLN A 182 7.30 -6.10 -25.53
N ASP A 183 6.92 -5.84 -24.27
CA ASP A 183 6.49 -6.89 -23.36
C ASP A 183 4.96 -7.03 -23.37
N PRO A 184 4.40 -8.16 -23.85
CA PRO A 184 2.95 -8.37 -23.91
C PRO A 184 2.27 -8.34 -22.53
N GLY A 185 3.03 -8.44 -21.42
CA GLY A 185 2.53 -8.23 -20.06
C GLY A 185 2.35 -6.76 -19.65
N SER A 186 2.89 -5.80 -20.40
CA SER A 186 2.77 -4.35 -20.17
C SER A 186 1.65 -3.69 -20.98
N GLN A 187 0.95 -4.43 -21.83
CA GLN A 187 -0.19 -3.90 -22.59
C GLN A 187 -1.46 -3.94 -21.76
N VAL A 188 -2.19 -2.81 -21.74
CA VAL A 188 -3.56 -2.77 -21.23
C VAL A 188 -4.39 -3.78 -22.04
N PRO A 189 -5.02 -4.79 -21.41
CA PRO A 189 -5.82 -5.78 -22.12
C PRO A 189 -6.98 -5.09 -22.85
N PRO A 190 -7.38 -5.61 -24.03
CA PRO A 190 -8.46 -5.03 -24.80
C PRO A 190 -9.77 -5.00 -24.00
N PRO A 191 -10.63 -3.98 -24.21
CA PRO A 191 -11.89 -3.86 -23.49
C PRO A 191 -12.77 -5.06 -23.81
N GLY A 192 -13.02 -5.92 -22.81
CA GLY A 192 -13.90 -7.09 -22.95
C GLY A 192 -13.43 -8.38 -22.28
N ARG A 193 -12.22 -8.45 -21.70
CA ARG A 193 -11.77 -9.59 -20.89
C ARG A 193 -11.46 -9.17 -19.44
N GLY A 194 -12.50 -9.13 -18.62
CA GLY A 194 -12.41 -8.84 -17.19
C GLY A 194 -12.03 -7.39 -16.91
N GLU A 195 -12.86 -6.67 -16.16
CA GLU A 195 -12.50 -5.32 -15.70
C GLU A 195 -11.22 -5.41 -14.87
N LEU A 196 -10.13 -4.82 -15.37
CA LEU A 196 -8.97 -4.53 -14.53
C LEU A 196 -9.44 -3.68 -13.35
N PRO A 197 -8.98 -3.95 -12.12
CA PRO A 197 -9.36 -3.13 -10.98
C PRO A 197 -8.92 -1.68 -11.23
N PHE A 198 -9.88 -0.77 -11.33
CA PHE A 198 -9.58 0.65 -11.39
C PHE A 198 -9.19 1.13 -9.98
N HIS A 199 -7.92 1.48 -9.82
CA HIS A 199 -7.37 2.00 -8.56
C HIS A 199 -7.48 3.53 -8.46
N GLY A 200 -8.50 4.13 -9.08
CA GLY A 200 -8.77 5.56 -8.97
C GLY A 200 -9.55 5.92 -7.72
N HIS A 201 -9.55 7.21 -7.38
CA HIS A 201 -10.33 7.72 -6.26
C HIS A 201 -11.83 7.45 -6.47
N ARG A 202 -12.53 7.05 -5.41
CA ARG A 202 -13.96 6.63 -5.41
C ARG A 202 -14.91 7.60 -6.13
N ASP A 203 -14.55 8.87 -6.15
CA ASP A 203 -15.40 9.94 -6.68
C ASP A 203 -15.22 10.17 -8.20
N PHE A 204 -14.31 9.46 -8.87
CA PHE A 204 -14.14 9.52 -10.33
C PHE A 204 -14.68 8.27 -11.01
N SER A 205 -15.44 8.46 -12.08
CA SER A 205 -15.82 7.38 -12.99
C SER A 205 -14.62 6.95 -13.83
N PHE A 206 -14.41 5.64 -13.96
CA PHE A 206 -13.34 5.10 -14.78
C PHE A 206 -13.53 5.45 -16.26
N SER A 207 -12.54 6.10 -16.85
CA SER A 207 -12.51 6.46 -18.27
C SER A 207 -11.30 5.80 -18.94
N PRO A 208 -11.48 4.71 -19.70
CA PRO A 208 -10.36 3.95 -20.30
C PRO A 208 -9.41 4.79 -21.16
N GLY A 209 -9.94 5.80 -21.87
CA GLY A 209 -9.14 6.68 -22.72
C GLY A 209 -8.15 7.57 -21.97
N LEU A 210 -8.26 7.70 -20.65
CA LEU A 210 -7.31 8.46 -19.84
C LEU A 210 -6.08 7.64 -19.44
N LEU A 211 -6.07 6.33 -19.66
CA LEU A 211 -4.92 5.47 -19.36
C LEU A 211 -3.80 5.56 -20.42
N GLU A 212 -4.05 6.17 -21.58
CA GLU A 212 -3.07 6.26 -22.65
C GLU A 212 -2.16 7.46 -22.47
N ALA A 213 -0.84 7.25 -22.41
CA ALA A 213 0.12 8.34 -22.30
C ALA A 213 0.09 9.21 -23.56
N SER A 214 0.21 10.53 -23.41
CA SER A 214 0.28 11.45 -24.55
C SER A 214 1.50 11.15 -25.43
N HIS A 215 2.62 10.75 -24.81
CA HIS A 215 3.83 10.34 -25.47
C HIS A 215 4.47 9.15 -24.77
N ILE A 216 5.13 8.29 -25.54
CA ILE A 216 5.95 7.19 -25.04
C ILE A 216 7.34 7.35 -25.68
N VAL A 217 8.37 7.35 -24.85
CA VAL A 217 9.77 7.56 -25.27
C VAL A 217 10.67 6.49 -24.66
N HIS A 218 11.79 6.20 -25.31
CA HIS A 218 12.67 5.10 -24.93
C HIS A 218 13.55 5.41 -23.73
N ASP A 219 14.00 6.66 -23.61
CA ASP A 219 14.88 7.08 -22.54
C ASP A 219 14.65 8.53 -22.12
N VAL A 220 15.34 8.92 -21.05
CA VAL A 220 15.22 10.27 -20.47
C VAL A 220 15.73 11.34 -21.43
N ASN A 221 16.72 11.03 -22.27
CA ASN A 221 17.26 12.02 -23.21
C ASN A 221 16.22 12.34 -24.30
N GLU A 222 15.54 11.34 -24.83
CA GLU A 222 14.42 11.53 -25.77
C GLU A 222 13.26 12.31 -25.13
N ALA A 223 12.93 12.00 -23.87
CA ALA A 223 11.92 12.74 -23.11
C ALA A 223 12.24 14.24 -23.00
N VAL A 224 13.49 14.57 -22.64
CA VAL A 224 13.95 15.96 -22.52
C VAL A 224 13.95 16.67 -23.87
N GLN A 225 14.40 16.00 -24.93
CA GLN A 225 14.35 16.56 -26.29
C GLN A 225 12.91 16.85 -26.73
N LEU A 226 11.98 15.94 -26.44
CA LEU A 226 10.56 16.13 -26.73
C LEU A 226 9.98 17.35 -26.01
N VAL A 227 10.30 17.53 -24.72
CA VAL A 227 9.87 18.69 -23.94
C VAL A 227 10.39 19.99 -24.55
N PHE A 228 11.68 20.05 -24.94
CA PHE A 228 12.22 21.24 -25.59
C PHE A 228 11.55 21.57 -26.92
N HIS A 229 11.22 20.56 -27.73
CA HIS A 229 10.49 20.79 -28.98
C HIS A 229 9.07 21.32 -28.73
N GLN A 230 8.36 20.80 -27.73
CA GLN A 230 6.99 21.22 -27.40
C GLN A 230 6.93 22.64 -26.83
N GLU A 231 7.92 23.02 -26.02
CA GLU A 231 8.02 24.37 -25.41
C GLU A 231 8.68 25.40 -26.36
N GLY A 232 9.09 24.99 -27.56
CA GLY A 232 9.73 25.87 -28.54
C GLY A 232 11.14 26.32 -28.15
N TRP A 233 11.85 25.50 -27.36
CA TRP A 233 13.24 25.74 -26.91
C TRP A 233 14.28 24.92 -27.69
N ALA A 234 13.83 24.11 -28.65
CA ALA A 234 14.66 23.28 -29.51
C ALA A 234 15.32 24.07 -30.66
#